data_AF-A0A7Y0VXM4-F1
#
_entry.id   AF-A0A7Y0VXM4-F1
#
_cell.length_a   1.000
_cell.length_b   1.000
_cell.length_c   1.000
_cell.angle_alpha   90.00
_cell.angle_beta   90.00
_cell.angle_gamma   90.00
#
_symmetry.space_group_name_H-M   'P 1'
#
loop_
_entity.id
_entity.type
_entity.pdbx_description
1 polymer ?
#
loop_
_entity_poly.entity_id
_entity_poly.type
_entity_poly.pdbx_seq_one_letter_code
_entity_poly.pdbx_strand_id
1 'polypeptide(L)'
;MSDNFQNAVAIIAKQEEKFIKLVESSKTDVMFKNELLYASQAMMNNDYLCKCATSNPLSLRNAFSQVAAYGLTLNQSRQLAYLVPRDGQVVLDVSWRGMVKVAVNDAAIRDCIVELVYSKDKFEYRGKRQSPIHTFNPFDKKADRGEFVGCYVEASLPDGRVHVEAVTADEICAARDASELWKRKKKGPWVDFEDSMRKKSAIKIARKYWPQTGSKLDGVIQYLNTDAGEGFSTNDVPVEVVERFMGSAEVVEPEPLPTSNQADQHLEPTLQPEQTAKPGVAEPAQADDVIEGEVVRDGSQVPPPADLSDKVIKKVAEVVRRARDAKSWEPALEYVSTWPVEARNYAVTQLKSAQYAAHSQGD
;
A
#
# COMPACT_ATOMS: atom_id res chain seq x y z
N MET A 1 41.68 5.87 -14.76
CA MET A 1 40.55 5.77 -13.81
C MET A 1 40.42 7.11 -13.12
N SER A 2 39.21 7.66 -12.96
CA SER A 2 39.03 8.94 -12.27
C SER A 2 39.42 8.84 -10.80
N ASP A 3 40.05 9.87 -10.22
CA ASP A 3 40.41 9.93 -8.79
C ASP A 3 39.21 9.64 -7.87
N ASN A 4 38.00 10.03 -8.29
CA ASN A 4 36.75 9.75 -7.59
C ASN A 4 36.49 8.25 -7.37
N PHE A 5 36.82 7.42 -8.36
CA PHE A 5 36.65 5.98 -8.28
C PHE A 5 37.60 5.36 -7.24
N GLN A 6 38.87 5.74 -7.29
CA GLN A 6 39.86 5.27 -6.32
C GLN A 6 39.49 5.69 -4.89
N ASN A 7 39.02 6.92 -4.71
CA ASN A 7 38.54 7.41 -3.43
C ASN A 7 37.31 6.64 -2.92
N ALA A 8 36.34 6.34 -3.79
CA ALA A 8 35.16 5.56 -3.45
C ALA A 8 35.51 4.13 -3.00
N VAL A 9 36.42 3.47 -3.73
CA VAL A 9 36.91 2.13 -3.36
C VAL A 9 37.68 2.17 -2.04
N ALA A 10 38.50 3.20 -1.80
CA ALA A 10 39.23 3.35 -0.54
C ALA A 10 38.30 3.52 0.68
N ILE A 11 37.13 4.14 0.52
CA ILE A 11 36.12 4.30 1.60
C ILE A 11 35.65 2.94 2.12
N ILE A 12 35.29 2.02 1.21
CA ILE A 12 34.83 0.67 1.55
C ILE A 12 35.98 -0.25 1.95
N ALA A 13 37.17 -0.13 1.33
CA ALA A 13 38.36 -0.89 1.71
C ALA A 13 38.71 -0.70 3.20
N LYS A 14 38.59 0.54 3.71
CA LYS A 14 38.81 0.86 5.14
C LYS A 14 37.76 0.27 6.09
N GLN A 15 36.69 -0.36 5.60
CA GLN A 15 35.66 -0.98 6.44
C GLN A 15 35.87 -2.47 6.69
N GLU A 16 36.95 -3.09 6.18
CA GLU A 16 37.17 -4.54 6.24
C GLU A 16 36.94 -5.14 7.62
N GLU A 17 37.60 -4.61 8.66
CA GLU A 17 37.49 -5.13 10.02
C GLU A 17 36.05 -5.05 10.55
N LYS A 18 35.36 -3.92 10.33
CA LYS A 18 33.97 -3.73 10.78
C LYS A 18 33.01 -4.64 10.02
N PHE A 19 33.24 -4.82 8.73
CA PHE A 19 32.44 -5.70 7.88
C PHE A 19 32.56 -7.14 8.36
N ILE A 20 33.78 -7.64 8.60
CA ILE A 20 34.02 -9.00 9.09
C ILE A 20 33.35 -9.23 10.44
N LYS A 21 33.50 -8.30 11.40
CA LYS A 21 32.82 -8.38 12.70
C LYS A 21 31.30 -8.43 12.57
N LEU A 22 30.74 -7.70 11.60
CA LEU A 22 29.31 -7.67 11.35
C LEU A 22 28.81 -8.98 10.71
N VAL A 23 29.60 -9.58 9.82
CA VAL A 23 29.33 -10.92 9.26
C VAL A 23 29.29 -11.96 10.36
N GLU A 24 30.26 -11.95 11.27
CA GLU A 24 30.33 -12.87 12.41
C GLU A 24 29.14 -12.69 13.37
N SER A 25 28.86 -11.45 13.79
CA SER A 25 27.77 -11.18 14.74
C SER A 25 26.38 -11.45 14.15
N SER A 26 26.21 -11.19 12.85
CA SER A 26 24.96 -11.42 12.13
C SER A 26 24.82 -12.86 11.63
N LYS A 27 25.85 -13.70 11.80
CA LYS A 27 25.91 -15.10 11.33
C LYS A 27 25.61 -15.22 9.82
N THR A 28 26.26 -14.40 9.02
CA THR A 28 26.14 -14.41 7.55
C THR A 28 27.36 -15.05 6.90
N ASP A 29 27.31 -15.29 5.59
CA ASP A 29 28.31 -16.05 4.84
C ASP A 29 29.00 -15.21 3.75
N VAL A 30 28.88 -13.88 3.83
CA VAL A 30 29.38 -12.99 2.79
C VAL A 30 30.86 -12.67 2.99
N MET A 31 31.61 -12.64 1.88
CA MET A 31 33.06 -12.46 1.89
C MET A 31 33.41 -11.02 1.51
N PHE A 32 34.06 -10.28 2.42
CA PHE A 32 34.41 -8.87 2.21
C PHE A 32 35.08 -8.61 0.85
N LYS A 33 36.09 -9.42 0.48
CA LYS A 33 36.83 -9.24 -0.77
C LYS A 33 35.94 -9.35 -2.01
N ASN A 34 34.97 -10.26 -2.01
CA ASN A 34 34.04 -10.42 -3.12
C ASN A 34 33.08 -9.23 -3.19
N GLU A 35 32.51 -8.83 -2.07
CA GLU A 35 31.57 -7.71 -2.02
C GLU A 35 32.25 -6.37 -2.33
N LEU A 36 33.50 -6.18 -1.91
CA LEU A 36 34.34 -5.05 -2.29
C LEU A 36 34.53 -4.99 -3.82
N LEU A 37 34.82 -6.13 -4.45
CA LEU A 37 34.96 -6.23 -5.90
C LEU A 37 33.64 -5.86 -6.60
N TYR A 38 32.52 -6.42 -6.16
CA TYR A 38 31.20 -6.15 -6.76
C TYR A 38 30.76 -4.70 -6.57
N ALA A 39 30.97 -4.11 -5.40
CA ALA A 39 30.72 -2.69 -5.14
C ALA A 39 31.58 -1.81 -6.04
N SER A 40 32.86 -2.15 -6.21
CA SER A 40 33.78 -1.43 -7.10
C SER A 40 33.29 -1.50 -8.55
N GLN A 41 32.88 -2.67 -9.04
CA GLN A 41 32.31 -2.81 -10.38
C GLN A 41 31.04 -1.98 -10.57
N ALA A 42 30.13 -1.99 -9.59
CA ALA A 42 28.91 -1.19 -9.62
C ALA A 42 29.21 0.32 -9.72
N MET A 43 30.15 0.83 -8.92
CA MET A 43 30.57 2.24 -8.97
C MET A 43 31.30 2.58 -10.27
N MET A 44 32.11 1.66 -10.81
CA MET A 44 32.82 1.86 -12.08
C MET A 44 31.86 1.96 -13.27
N ASN A 45 30.75 1.23 -13.23
CA ASN A 45 29.75 1.21 -14.30
C ASN A 45 28.72 2.34 -14.19
N ASN A 46 28.75 3.14 -13.13
CA ASN A 46 27.79 4.21 -12.88
C ASN A 46 28.47 5.44 -12.25
N ASP A 47 28.83 6.40 -13.10
CA ASP A 47 29.50 7.64 -12.69
C ASP A 47 28.70 8.42 -11.64
N TYR A 48 27.37 8.42 -11.73
CA TYR A 48 26.52 9.12 -10.77
C TYR A 48 26.53 8.42 -9.40
N LEU A 49 26.52 7.09 -9.38
CA LEU A 49 26.71 6.31 -8.15
C LEU A 49 28.08 6.60 -7.53
N CYS A 50 29.15 6.61 -8.32
CA CYS A 50 30.50 6.93 -7.85
C CYS A 50 30.59 8.36 -7.28
N LYS A 51 29.87 9.31 -7.89
CA LYS A 51 29.77 10.69 -7.39
C LYS A 51 29.02 10.75 -6.05
N CYS A 52 27.89 10.06 -5.91
CA CYS A 52 27.16 9.99 -4.64
C CYS A 52 28.01 9.33 -3.54
N ALA A 53 28.73 8.26 -3.87
CA ALA A 53 29.64 7.56 -2.96
C ALA A 53 30.75 8.46 -2.40
N THR A 54 31.34 9.33 -3.22
CA THR A 54 32.38 10.27 -2.81
C THR A 54 31.82 11.49 -2.09
N SER A 55 30.66 11.98 -2.51
CA SER A 55 30.01 13.15 -1.90
C SER A 55 29.37 12.84 -0.55
N ASN A 56 28.89 11.61 -0.37
CA ASN A 56 28.35 11.11 0.90
C ASN A 56 28.93 9.74 1.26
N PRO A 57 30.19 9.70 1.76
CA PRO A 57 30.87 8.46 2.14
C PRO A 57 30.13 7.67 3.22
N LEU A 58 29.39 8.36 4.10
CA LEU A 58 28.64 7.72 5.17
C LEU A 58 27.52 6.84 4.59
N SER A 59 26.77 7.33 3.60
CA SER A 59 25.71 6.55 2.94
C SER A 59 26.26 5.29 2.27
N LEU A 60 27.40 5.38 1.59
CA LEU A 60 28.07 4.22 1.00
C LEU A 60 28.50 3.21 2.06
N ARG A 61 29.09 3.66 3.17
CA ARG A 61 29.48 2.79 4.28
C ARG A 61 28.27 2.08 4.91
N ASN A 62 27.17 2.80 5.09
CA ASN A 62 25.93 2.25 5.65
C ASN A 62 25.32 1.21 4.72
N ALA A 63 25.17 1.52 3.42
CA ALA A 63 24.66 0.59 2.43
C ALA A 63 25.53 -0.67 2.32
N PHE A 64 26.86 -0.51 2.33
CA PHE A 64 27.81 -1.62 2.28
C PHE A 64 27.78 -2.47 3.56
N SER A 65 27.58 -1.86 4.73
CA SER A 65 27.49 -2.59 6.00
C SER A 65 26.19 -3.43 6.06
N GLN A 66 25.11 -2.96 5.47
CA GLN A 66 23.86 -3.72 5.38
C GLN A 66 23.99 -4.99 4.54
N VAL A 67 24.90 -5.02 3.54
CA VAL A 67 25.23 -6.24 2.79
C VAL A 67 25.70 -7.35 3.75
N ALA A 68 26.61 -7.01 4.68
CA ALA A 68 27.06 -7.91 5.74
C ALA A 68 25.95 -8.27 6.73
N ALA A 69 25.20 -7.29 7.22
CA ALA A 69 24.16 -7.51 8.23
C ALA A 69 23.07 -8.48 7.76
N TYR A 70 22.62 -8.32 6.52
CA TYR A 70 21.53 -9.11 5.95
C TYR A 70 22.00 -10.36 5.21
N GLY A 71 23.30 -10.54 5.02
CA GLY A 71 23.86 -11.69 4.31
C GLY A 71 23.44 -11.70 2.83
N LEU A 72 23.44 -10.51 2.25
CA LEU A 72 23.12 -10.27 0.84
C LEU A 72 24.41 -10.10 0.05
N THR A 73 24.31 -10.17 -1.27
CA THR A 73 25.46 -9.99 -2.16
C THR A 73 25.14 -8.96 -3.23
N LEU A 74 26.13 -8.14 -3.54
CA LEU A 74 26.13 -7.19 -4.66
C LEU A 74 26.49 -7.87 -5.98
N ASN A 75 26.71 -9.19 -6.00
CA ASN A 75 26.90 -9.93 -7.23
C ASN A 75 25.68 -9.80 -8.15
N GLN A 76 25.87 -9.12 -9.28
CA GLN A 76 24.81 -8.82 -10.23
C GLN A 76 24.13 -10.09 -10.79
N SER A 77 24.85 -11.22 -10.90
CA SER A 77 24.26 -12.47 -11.39
C SER A 77 23.26 -13.09 -10.41
N ARG A 78 23.42 -12.85 -9.11
CA ARG A 78 22.51 -13.35 -8.08
C ARG A 78 21.27 -12.48 -7.91
N GLN A 79 21.36 -11.21 -8.32
CA GLN A 79 20.23 -10.27 -8.31
C GLN A 79 19.57 -10.14 -6.93
N LEU A 80 20.35 -10.14 -5.85
CA LEU A 80 19.82 -10.07 -4.47
C LEU A 80 19.74 -8.64 -3.95
N ALA A 81 20.77 -7.82 -4.20
CA ALA A 81 20.78 -6.42 -3.82
C ALA A 81 21.67 -5.59 -4.75
N TYR A 82 21.46 -4.28 -4.74
CA TYR A 82 22.14 -3.32 -5.61
C TYR A 82 22.51 -2.06 -4.83
N LEU A 83 23.63 -1.44 -5.19
CA LEU A 83 23.93 -0.07 -4.75
C LEU A 83 23.28 0.90 -5.73
N VAL A 84 22.32 1.70 -5.25
CA VAL A 84 21.57 2.63 -6.09
C VAL A 84 21.77 4.05 -5.60
N PRO A 85 22.09 5.03 -6.47
CA PRO A 85 22.11 6.42 -6.09
C PRO A 85 20.69 6.97 -5.98
N ARG A 86 20.32 7.53 -4.83
CA ARG A 86 19.02 8.19 -4.62
C ARG A 86 19.21 9.49 -3.86
N ASP A 87 18.67 10.57 -4.42
CA ASP A 87 18.68 11.93 -3.84
C ASP A 87 20.06 12.34 -3.23
N GLY A 88 21.15 12.03 -3.94
CA GLY A 88 22.52 12.37 -3.54
C GLY A 88 23.20 11.40 -2.56
N GLN A 89 22.53 10.29 -2.22
CA GLN A 89 23.02 9.25 -1.32
C GLN A 89 23.17 7.90 -2.04
N VAL A 90 23.94 6.99 -1.44
CA VAL A 90 23.99 5.58 -1.85
C VAL A 90 23.09 4.77 -0.93
N VAL A 91 22.14 4.03 -1.49
CA VAL A 91 21.24 3.14 -0.76
C VAL A 91 21.39 1.69 -1.22
N LEU A 92 21.16 0.74 -0.30
CA LEU A 92 21.12 -0.68 -0.62
C LEU A 92 19.71 -1.08 -1.08
N ASP A 93 19.50 -1.18 -2.38
CA ASP A 93 18.21 -1.62 -2.91
C ASP A 93 18.15 -3.15 -2.96
N VAL A 94 17.37 -3.75 -2.06
CA VAL A 94 17.19 -5.21 -1.95
C VAL A 94 16.09 -5.67 -2.91
N SER A 95 16.37 -6.68 -3.74
CA SER A 95 15.36 -7.22 -4.66
C SER A 95 14.34 -8.10 -3.94
N TRP A 96 13.24 -8.45 -4.61
CA TRP A 96 12.30 -9.46 -4.11
C TRP A 96 13.01 -10.81 -3.82
N ARG A 97 14.02 -11.18 -4.61
CA ARG A 97 14.85 -12.38 -4.40
C ARG A 97 15.73 -12.23 -3.15
N GLY A 98 16.30 -11.05 -2.94
CA GLY A 98 17.05 -10.72 -1.73
C GLY A 98 16.19 -10.84 -0.48
N MET A 99 14.95 -10.34 -0.52
CA MET A 99 14.00 -10.47 0.59
C MET A 99 13.69 -11.94 0.92
N VAL A 100 13.43 -12.78 -0.08
CA VAL A 100 13.25 -14.22 0.11
C VAL A 100 14.51 -14.84 0.73
N LYS A 101 15.70 -14.51 0.23
CA LYS A 101 16.97 -15.02 0.77
C LYS A 101 17.15 -14.65 2.25
N VAL A 102 16.80 -13.43 2.64
CA VAL A 102 16.87 -12.98 4.04
C VAL A 102 15.89 -13.78 4.90
N ALA A 103 14.65 -13.97 4.45
CA ALA A 103 13.66 -14.77 5.19
C ALA A 103 14.10 -16.23 5.38
N VAL A 104 14.71 -16.83 4.35
CA VAL A 104 15.26 -18.19 4.41
C VAL A 104 16.46 -18.27 5.34
N ASN A 105 17.37 -17.31 5.27
CA ASN A 105 18.54 -17.24 6.16
C ASN A 105 18.16 -17.12 7.64
N ASP A 106 17.08 -16.40 7.93
CA ASP A 106 16.53 -16.23 9.28
C ASP A 106 15.61 -17.39 9.71
N ALA A 107 15.50 -18.44 8.89
CA ALA A 107 14.65 -19.60 9.10
C ALA A 107 13.16 -19.26 9.34
N ALA A 108 12.69 -18.07 8.90
CA ALA A 108 11.28 -17.70 8.95
C ALA A 108 10.46 -18.54 7.97
N ILE A 109 11.06 -18.86 6.82
CA ILE A 109 10.52 -19.73 5.78
C ILE A 109 11.62 -20.65 5.26
N ARG A 110 11.24 -21.75 4.62
CA ARG A 110 12.15 -22.67 3.93
C ARG A 110 12.30 -22.33 2.45
N ASP A 111 11.21 -21.87 1.84
CA ASP A 111 11.14 -21.52 0.42
C ASP A 111 9.98 -20.55 0.16
N CYS A 112 10.02 -19.84 -0.97
CA CYS A 112 8.99 -18.90 -1.38
C CYS A 112 8.77 -18.89 -2.90
N ILE A 113 7.52 -19.08 -3.31
CA ILE A 113 7.06 -18.87 -4.68
C ILE A 113 6.29 -17.55 -4.71
N VAL A 114 6.63 -16.67 -5.66
CA VAL A 114 5.97 -15.38 -5.84
C VAL A 114 5.65 -15.22 -7.31
N GLU A 115 4.37 -15.29 -7.67
CA GLU A 115 3.97 -15.33 -9.08
C GLU A 115 2.82 -14.37 -9.40
N LEU A 116 2.92 -13.76 -10.57
CA LEU A 116 1.99 -12.75 -11.06
C LEU A 116 0.86 -13.42 -11.83
N VAL A 117 -0.37 -13.03 -11.53
CA VAL A 117 -1.60 -13.53 -12.13
C VAL A 117 -2.19 -12.45 -13.04
N TYR A 118 -2.57 -12.88 -14.24
CA TYR A 118 -3.15 -12.04 -15.27
C TYR A 118 -4.53 -12.54 -15.69
N SER A 119 -5.32 -11.69 -16.31
CA SER A 119 -6.76 -11.91 -16.54
C SER A 119 -7.11 -13.10 -17.44
N LYS A 120 -6.19 -13.55 -18.29
CA LYS A 120 -6.38 -14.74 -19.14
C LYS A 120 -5.71 -16.00 -18.59
N ASP A 121 -5.06 -15.92 -17.44
CA ASP A 121 -4.56 -17.10 -16.77
C ASP A 121 -5.73 -17.91 -16.18
N LYS A 122 -5.53 -19.22 -16.02
CA LYS A 122 -6.40 -20.03 -15.17
C LYS A 122 -5.83 -20.04 -13.77
N PHE A 123 -6.44 -19.28 -12.86
CA PHE A 123 -6.01 -19.19 -11.47
C PHE A 123 -7.16 -19.58 -10.52
N GLU A 124 -6.88 -20.51 -9.61
CA GLU A 124 -7.80 -20.95 -8.56
C GLU A 124 -7.09 -20.83 -7.21
N TYR A 125 -7.59 -19.92 -6.37
CA TYR A 125 -7.12 -19.78 -4.99
C TYR A 125 -7.77 -20.83 -4.09
N ARG A 126 -6.96 -21.62 -3.40
CA ARG A 126 -7.40 -22.75 -2.56
C ARG A 126 -7.33 -22.45 -1.06
N GLY A 127 -7.28 -21.17 -0.70
CA GLY A 127 -7.14 -20.71 0.68
C GLY A 127 -5.69 -20.65 1.17
N LYS A 128 -5.49 -20.10 2.37
CA LYS A 128 -4.15 -19.76 2.90
C LYS A 128 -3.24 -20.95 3.22
N ARG A 129 -3.72 -22.20 3.13
CA ARG A 129 -2.99 -23.40 3.57
C ARG A 129 -2.83 -24.46 2.47
N GLN A 130 -3.17 -24.13 1.23
CA GLN A 130 -3.03 -25.03 0.08
C GLN A 130 -2.47 -24.25 -1.09
N SER A 131 -1.51 -24.85 -1.82
CA SER A 131 -0.95 -24.25 -3.03
C SER A 131 -2.07 -23.98 -4.05
N PRO A 132 -2.09 -22.80 -4.68
CA PRO A 132 -3.10 -22.46 -5.67
C PRO A 132 -2.86 -23.25 -6.97
N ILE A 133 -3.90 -23.36 -7.79
CA ILE A 133 -3.74 -23.88 -9.16
C ILE A 133 -3.54 -22.67 -10.07
N HIS A 134 -2.38 -22.56 -10.68
CA HIS A 134 -2.07 -21.50 -11.65
C HIS A 134 -1.58 -22.14 -12.95
N THR A 135 -2.37 -22.02 -14.01
CA THR A 135 -2.06 -22.58 -15.32
C THR A 135 -2.10 -21.49 -16.39
N PHE A 136 -0.97 -21.32 -17.07
CA PHE A 136 -0.80 -20.44 -18.22
C PHE A 136 0.34 -21.01 -19.07
N ASN A 137 0.47 -20.58 -20.33
CA ASN A 137 1.62 -20.95 -21.13
C ASN A 137 2.82 -20.05 -20.76
N PRO A 138 3.91 -20.61 -20.20
CA PRO A 138 5.05 -19.80 -19.76
C PRO A 138 5.83 -19.14 -20.90
N PHE A 139 5.58 -19.54 -22.15
CA PHE A 139 6.21 -18.97 -23.34
C PHE A 139 5.37 -17.86 -24.01
N ASP A 140 4.14 -17.62 -23.52
CA ASP A 140 3.32 -16.52 -24.02
C ASP A 140 3.94 -15.17 -23.67
N LYS A 141 3.77 -14.19 -24.56
CA LYS A 141 4.17 -12.82 -24.22
C LYS A 141 3.29 -12.31 -23.09
N LYS A 142 3.84 -11.44 -22.25
CA LYS A 142 3.09 -10.81 -21.14
C LYS A 142 1.78 -10.16 -21.60
N ALA A 143 1.78 -9.50 -22.77
CA ALA A 143 0.58 -8.89 -23.35
C ALA A 143 -0.53 -9.92 -23.70
N ASP A 144 -0.14 -11.15 -24.03
CA ASP A 144 -1.08 -12.21 -24.42
C ASP A 144 -1.80 -12.79 -23.19
N ARG A 145 -1.20 -12.73 -21.99
CA ARG A 145 -1.78 -13.14 -20.70
C ARG A 145 -2.85 -12.18 -20.18
N GLY A 146 -2.98 -10.98 -20.77
CA GLY A 146 -3.99 -9.99 -20.42
C GLY A 146 -3.55 -8.99 -19.35
N GLU A 147 -4.53 -8.40 -18.67
CA GLU A 147 -4.31 -7.37 -17.66
C GLU A 147 -3.81 -7.98 -16.35
N PHE A 148 -2.99 -7.23 -15.61
CA PHE A 148 -2.52 -7.66 -14.30
C PHE A 148 -3.66 -7.68 -13.28
N VAL A 149 -3.89 -8.82 -12.63
CA VAL A 149 -4.98 -9.02 -11.67
C VAL A 149 -4.47 -9.04 -10.23
N GLY A 150 -3.29 -9.61 -10.01
CA GLY A 150 -2.72 -9.72 -8.67
C GLY A 150 -1.48 -10.59 -8.62
N CYS A 151 -0.98 -10.85 -7.43
CA CYS A 151 0.18 -11.69 -7.18
C CYS A 151 -0.16 -12.64 -6.04
N TYR A 152 0.27 -13.91 -6.10
CA TYR A 152 0.26 -14.74 -4.90
C TYR A 152 1.68 -14.99 -4.40
N VAL A 153 1.80 -15.14 -3.08
CA VAL A 153 3.02 -15.48 -2.37
C VAL A 153 2.75 -16.76 -1.60
N GLU A 154 3.41 -17.84 -1.99
CA GLU A 154 3.38 -19.12 -1.28
C GLU A 154 4.70 -19.33 -0.55
N ALA A 155 4.64 -19.38 0.78
CA ALA A 155 5.79 -19.63 1.64
C ALA A 155 5.70 -21.01 2.29
N SER A 156 6.77 -21.80 2.17
CA SER A 156 6.92 -23.05 2.91
C SER A 156 7.43 -22.75 4.31
N LEU A 157 6.67 -23.11 5.34
CA LEU A 157 7.01 -22.83 6.73
C LEU A 157 7.97 -23.88 7.32
N PRO A 158 8.68 -23.56 8.43
CA PRO A 158 9.61 -24.49 9.07
C PRO A 158 8.98 -25.79 9.59
N ASP A 159 7.67 -25.85 9.78
CA ASP A 159 6.94 -27.04 10.23
C ASP A 159 6.36 -27.88 9.07
N GLY A 160 6.66 -27.52 7.82
CA GLY A 160 6.18 -28.22 6.63
C GLY A 160 4.80 -27.78 6.15
N ARG A 161 4.13 -26.85 6.85
CA ARG A 161 2.90 -26.22 6.32
C ARG A 161 3.25 -25.20 5.24
N VAL A 162 2.29 -24.91 4.38
CA VAL A 162 2.37 -23.78 3.44
C VAL A 162 1.49 -22.64 3.92
N HIS A 163 1.93 -21.42 3.66
CA HIS A 163 1.13 -20.21 3.78
C HIS A 163 1.02 -19.53 2.42
N VAL A 164 -0.20 -19.30 1.95
CA VAL A 164 -0.46 -18.65 0.65
C VAL A 164 -1.23 -17.36 0.85
N GLU A 165 -0.60 -16.23 0.51
CA GLU A 165 -1.24 -14.92 0.48
C GLU A 165 -1.53 -14.53 -0.97
N ALA A 166 -2.80 -14.25 -1.27
CA ALA A 166 -3.21 -13.67 -2.54
C ALA A 166 -3.34 -12.15 -2.37
N VAL A 167 -2.57 -11.40 -3.14
CA VAL A 167 -2.49 -9.94 -3.07
C VAL A 167 -3.09 -9.36 -4.34
N THR A 168 -4.03 -8.44 -4.18
CA THR A 168 -4.75 -7.81 -5.30
C THR A 168 -3.88 -6.82 -6.06
N ALA A 169 -4.22 -6.57 -7.34
CA ALA A 169 -3.59 -5.50 -8.11
C ALA A 169 -3.74 -4.12 -7.43
N ASP A 170 -4.87 -3.87 -6.76
CA ASP A 170 -5.16 -2.62 -6.06
C ASP A 170 -4.21 -2.40 -4.89
N GLU A 171 -3.97 -3.42 -4.05
CA GLU A 171 -3.00 -3.33 -2.95
C GLU A 171 -1.57 -3.06 -3.44
N ILE A 172 -1.18 -3.69 -4.55
CA ILE A 172 0.14 -3.46 -5.16
C ILE A 172 0.23 -2.07 -5.78
N CYS A 173 -0.85 -1.59 -6.39
CA CYS A 173 -0.93 -0.23 -6.93
C CYS A 173 -0.90 0.81 -5.81
N ALA A 174 -1.54 0.56 -4.66
CA ALA A 174 -1.43 1.41 -3.48
C ALA A 174 0.02 1.50 -2.99
N ALA A 175 0.76 0.38 -2.97
CA ALA A 175 2.18 0.37 -2.64
C ALA A 175 3.04 1.17 -3.64
N ARG A 176 2.74 1.08 -4.95
CA ARG A 176 3.38 1.91 -5.97
C ARG A 176 3.13 3.38 -5.73
N ASP A 177 1.87 3.74 -5.51
CA ASP A 177 1.45 5.13 -5.35
C ASP A 177 1.98 5.76 -4.06
N ALA A 178 2.38 4.93 -3.09
CA ALA A 178 3.06 5.34 -1.87
C ALA A 178 4.59 5.54 -2.05
N SER A 179 5.22 5.07 -3.13
CA SER A 179 6.65 5.28 -3.39
C SER A 179 6.99 6.73 -3.78
N GLU A 180 8.01 7.31 -3.15
CA GLU A 180 8.38 8.72 -3.31
C GLU A 180 8.76 9.10 -4.74
N LEU A 181 9.52 8.24 -5.42
CA LEU A 181 9.92 8.51 -6.81
C LEU A 181 8.71 8.46 -7.75
N TRP A 182 7.76 7.57 -7.49
CA TRP A 182 6.53 7.47 -8.25
C TRP A 182 5.63 8.69 -8.01
N LYS A 183 5.40 9.09 -6.76
CA LYS A 183 4.66 10.32 -6.41
C LYS A 183 5.22 11.55 -7.12
N ARG A 184 6.56 11.70 -7.12
CA ARG A 184 7.24 12.89 -7.64
C ARG A 184 7.31 12.91 -9.17
N LYS A 185 7.57 11.77 -9.82
CA LYS A 185 7.92 11.73 -11.25
C LYS A 185 7.16 10.71 -12.10
N LYS A 186 6.42 9.77 -11.49
CA LYS A 186 5.79 8.61 -12.18
C LYS A 186 6.78 7.87 -13.10
N LYS A 187 8.00 7.68 -12.61
CA LYS A 187 9.15 7.09 -13.32
C LYS A 187 9.93 6.17 -12.38
N GLY A 188 10.94 5.51 -12.92
CA GLY A 188 11.90 4.72 -12.16
C GLY A 188 11.52 3.24 -12.12
N PRO A 189 11.81 2.51 -11.02
CA PRO A 189 11.70 1.06 -10.98
C PRO A 189 10.32 0.49 -11.32
N TRP A 190 9.25 1.25 -11.06
CA TRP A 190 7.88 0.85 -11.41
C TRP A 190 7.58 0.90 -12.92
N VAL A 191 8.43 1.54 -13.71
CA VAL A 191 8.40 1.53 -15.18
C VAL A 191 9.42 0.54 -15.72
N ASP A 192 10.66 0.63 -15.25
CA ASP A 192 11.79 -0.13 -15.81
C ASP A 192 11.77 -1.61 -15.36
N PHE A 193 11.24 -1.88 -14.17
CA PHE A 193 11.28 -3.18 -13.49
C PHE A 193 9.94 -3.53 -12.83
N GLU A 194 8.84 -3.24 -13.53
CA GLU A 194 7.47 -3.34 -13.00
C GLU A 194 7.19 -4.68 -12.28
N ASP A 195 7.51 -5.81 -12.91
CA ASP A 195 7.21 -7.14 -12.34
C ASP A 195 8.00 -7.40 -11.06
N SER A 196 9.27 -6.98 -11.01
CA SER A 196 10.09 -7.07 -9.80
C SER A 196 9.50 -6.24 -8.67
N MET A 197 8.97 -5.04 -8.97
CA MET A 197 8.33 -4.18 -7.97
C MET A 197 7.01 -4.77 -7.48
N ARG A 198 6.19 -5.34 -8.37
CA ARG A 198 4.95 -6.06 -7.98
C ARG A 198 5.25 -7.23 -7.05
N LYS A 199 6.24 -8.07 -7.39
CA LYS A 199 6.66 -9.21 -6.55
C LYS A 199 7.22 -8.72 -5.20
N LYS A 200 8.03 -7.67 -5.20
CA LYS A 200 8.59 -7.06 -3.98
C LYS A 200 7.47 -6.58 -3.06
N SER A 201 6.46 -5.90 -3.60
CA SER A 201 5.32 -5.42 -2.83
C SER A 201 4.47 -6.55 -2.26
N ALA A 202 4.23 -7.60 -3.05
CA ALA A 202 3.48 -8.77 -2.59
C ALA A 202 4.18 -9.46 -1.41
N ILE A 203 5.51 -9.60 -1.44
CA ILE A 203 6.29 -10.17 -0.31
C ILE A 203 6.16 -9.29 0.94
N LYS A 204 6.27 -7.96 0.80
CA LYS A 204 6.13 -7.03 1.94
C LYS A 204 4.76 -7.18 2.63
N ILE A 205 3.70 -7.41 1.85
CA ILE A 205 2.35 -7.65 2.37
C ILE A 205 2.26 -9.04 3.04
N ALA A 206 2.72 -10.09 2.37
CA ALA A 206 2.67 -11.47 2.86
C ALA A 206 3.50 -11.70 4.13
N ARG A 207 4.61 -10.97 4.31
CA ARG A 207 5.52 -11.09 5.44
C ARG A 207 4.82 -11.03 6.81
N LYS A 208 3.72 -10.28 6.92
CA LYS A 208 2.93 -10.13 8.16
C LYS A 208 2.44 -11.47 8.73
N TYR A 209 2.29 -12.49 7.88
CA TYR A 209 1.75 -13.80 8.24
C TYR A 209 2.83 -14.87 8.44
N TRP A 210 4.10 -14.52 8.28
CA TRP A 210 5.21 -15.46 8.47
C TRP A 210 5.67 -15.49 9.93
N PRO A 211 6.30 -16.59 10.39
CA PRO A 211 6.94 -16.64 11.69
C PRO A 211 7.90 -15.46 11.91
N GLN A 212 7.81 -14.86 13.09
CA GLN A 212 8.64 -13.72 13.52
C GLN A 212 9.95 -14.19 14.18
N THR A 213 10.46 -15.36 13.80
CA THR A 213 11.63 -16.01 14.43
C THR A 213 12.94 -15.28 14.13
N GLY A 214 13.00 -14.50 13.04
CA GLY A 214 14.10 -13.60 12.73
C GLY A 214 13.61 -12.22 12.33
N SER A 215 14.38 -11.19 12.67
CA SER A 215 14.02 -9.78 12.49
C SER A 215 14.70 -9.11 11.28
N LYS A 216 15.60 -9.81 10.57
CA LYS A 216 16.40 -9.16 9.50
C LYS A 216 15.53 -8.76 8.33
N LEU A 217 14.55 -9.57 7.94
CA LEU A 217 13.65 -9.19 6.85
C LEU A 217 12.80 -7.96 7.23
N ASP A 218 12.40 -7.82 8.49
CA ASP A 218 11.65 -6.64 8.92
C ASP A 218 12.54 -5.39 8.86
N GLY A 219 13.80 -5.52 9.29
CA GLY A 219 14.80 -4.47 9.12
C GLY A 219 15.01 -4.08 7.66
N VAL A 220 15.09 -5.05 6.75
CA VAL A 220 15.16 -4.79 5.30
C VAL A 220 13.91 -4.07 4.79
N ILE A 221 12.72 -4.50 5.19
CA ILE A 221 11.45 -3.88 4.77
C ILE A 221 11.37 -2.44 5.29
N GLN A 222 11.71 -2.22 6.55
CA GLN A 222 11.73 -0.90 7.16
C GLN A 222 12.71 0.02 6.44
N TYR A 223 13.95 -0.43 6.22
CA TYR A 223 14.96 0.32 5.47
C TYR A 223 14.50 0.67 4.05
N LEU A 224 13.89 -0.28 3.34
CA LEU A 224 13.36 -0.04 2.00
C LEU A 224 12.23 1.00 1.98
N ASN A 225 11.35 0.93 2.98
CA ASN A 225 10.20 1.82 3.08
C ASN A 225 10.60 3.25 3.49
N THR A 226 11.64 3.38 4.31
CA THR A 226 12.10 4.66 4.85
C THR A 226 13.26 5.21 4.02
N ASP A 227 14.47 4.70 4.22
CA ASP A 227 15.70 5.17 3.57
C ASP A 227 15.70 5.01 2.04
N ALA A 228 15.13 3.93 1.49
CA ALA A 228 15.10 3.72 0.03
C ALA A 228 13.90 4.39 -0.67
N GLY A 229 12.97 5.00 0.10
CA GLY A 229 11.84 5.76 -0.44
C GLY A 229 10.76 4.92 -1.13
N GLU A 230 10.61 3.65 -0.75
CA GLU A 230 9.57 2.75 -1.26
C GLU A 230 8.32 2.68 -0.37
N GLY A 231 8.21 3.60 0.59
CA GLY A 231 7.24 3.56 1.69
C GLY A 231 5.88 3.02 1.31
N PHE A 232 5.46 1.97 2.02
CA PHE A 232 4.05 1.61 2.13
C PHE A 232 3.37 2.65 3.02
N SER A 233 2.09 2.94 2.80
CA SER A 233 1.29 3.65 3.81
C SER A 233 1.24 2.79 5.07
N THR A 234 2.19 2.98 6.00
CA THR A 234 2.09 2.43 7.34
C THR A 234 1.46 3.51 8.21
N ASN A 235 0.40 3.14 8.93
CA ASN A 235 -0.19 3.99 9.97
C ASN A 235 0.67 3.95 11.24
N ASP A 236 1.98 3.82 11.10
CA ASP A 236 2.87 3.69 12.25
C ASP A 236 3.05 5.07 12.89
N VAL A 237 2.69 5.15 14.17
CA VAL A 237 3.00 6.32 14.99
C VAL A 237 4.50 6.28 15.30
N PRO A 238 5.28 7.33 15.00
CA PRO A 238 6.71 7.35 15.31
C PRO A 238 6.96 7.09 16.79
N VAL A 239 8.00 6.31 17.10
CA VAL A 239 8.37 5.97 18.50
C VAL A 239 8.57 7.23 19.34
N GLU A 240 9.12 8.31 18.76
CA GLU A 240 9.29 9.61 19.42
C GLU A 240 7.95 10.23 19.86
N VAL A 241 6.87 10.01 19.10
CA VAL A 241 5.53 10.46 19.47
C VAL A 241 5.03 9.64 20.65
N VAL A 242 5.22 8.31 20.63
CA VAL A 242 4.86 7.43 21.74
C VAL A 242 5.64 7.77 23.00
N GLU A 243 6.95 7.96 22.92
CA GLU A 243 7.84 8.34 24.03
C GLU A 243 7.40 9.67 24.67
N ARG A 244 6.97 10.64 23.85
CA ARG A 244 6.42 11.91 24.33
C ARG A 244 5.12 11.74 25.14
N PHE A 245 4.26 10.80 24.75
CA PHE A 245 3.03 10.48 25.48
C PHE A 245 3.27 9.59 26.71
N MET A 246 4.30 8.73 26.69
CA MET A 246 4.68 7.92 27.85
C MET A 246 5.27 8.75 28.99
N GLY A 247 5.99 9.83 28.68
CA GLY A 247 6.57 10.73 29.69
C GLY A 247 5.59 11.74 30.32
N SER A 248 4.33 11.78 29.87
CA SER A 248 3.32 12.76 30.30
C SER A 248 2.04 12.13 30.88
N ALA A 249 2.02 10.80 31.06
CA ALA A 249 0.90 10.13 31.68
C ALA A 249 0.89 10.33 33.20
N GLU A 250 0.06 11.24 33.70
CA GLU A 250 -0.44 11.13 35.07
C GLU A 250 -1.24 9.83 35.18
N VAL A 251 -0.88 8.99 36.14
CA VAL A 251 -1.65 7.79 36.48
C VAL A 251 -2.95 8.26 37.13
N VAL A 252 -3.99 8.40 36.31
CA VAL A 252 -5.35 8.48 36.84
C VAL A 252 -5.72 7.08 37.29
N GLU A 253 -5.86 6.87 38.60
CA GLU A 253 -6.44 5.64 39.13
C GLU A 253 -7.83 5.46 38.51
N PRO A 254 -8.09 4.36 37.78
CA PRO A 254 -9.40 4.17 37.20
C PRO A 254 -10.41 3.95 38.33
N GLU A 255 -11.45 4.79 38.38
CA GLU A 255 -12.64 4.47 39.16
C GLU A 255 -13.16 3.09 38.71
N PRO A 256 -13.59 2.24 39.65
CA PRO A 256 -14.05 0.89 39.32
C PRO A 256 -15.22 1.00 38.34
N LEU A 257 -15.04 0.38 37.16
CA LEU A 257 -16.10 0.23 36.17
C LEU A 257 -17.32 -0.40 36.85
N PRO A 258 -18.54 0.12 36.64
CA PRO A 258 -19.73 -0.47 37.23
C PRO A 258 -19.93 -1.87 36.65
N THR A 259 -19.70 -2.88 37.48
CA THR A 259 -19.97 -4.28 37.13
C THR A 259 -21.48 -4.47 37.08
N SER A 260 -21.99 -4.98 35.95
CA SER A 260 -23.41 -5.17 35.63
C SER A 260 -24.20 -6.14 36.53
N ASN A 261 -23.74 -6.43 37.74
CA ASN A 261 -24.41 -7.33 38.69
C ASN A 261 -24.53 -6.66 40.06
N GLN A 262 -25.43 -5.69 40.19
CA GLN A 262 -26.18 -5.49 41.42
C GLN A 262 -27.66 -5.50 41.08
N ALA A 263 -28.33 -6.54 41.58
CA ALA A 263 -29.76 -6.67 41.54
C ALA A 263 -30.35 -5.70 42.58
N ASP A 264 -31.00 -4.64 42.13
CA ASP A 264 -31.92 -3.91 42.98
C ASP A 264 -33.26 -4.64 43.00
N GLN A 265 -33.51 -5.27 44.14
CA GLN A 265 -34.82 -5.72 44.56
C GLN A 265 -35.66 -4.53 45.01
N HIS A 266 -36.96 -4.61 44.68
CA HIS A 266 -38.10 -3.94 45.33
C HIS A 266 -38.28 -2.43 45.15
N LEU A 267 -39.22 -2.09 44.26
CA LEU A 267 -40.31 -1.16 44.58
C LEU A 267 -41.65 -1.81 44.15
N GLU A 268 -42.58 -1.89 45.10
CA GLU A 268 -43.90 -2.52 44.96
C GLU A 268 -44.84 -1.78 43.99
N PRO A 269 -45.80 -2.48 43.37
CA PRO A 269 -46.78 -1.89 42.46
C PRO A 269 -48.05 -1.42 43.19
N THR A 270 -48.57 -0.24 42.84
CA THR A 270 -49.97 0.13 43.12
C THR A 270 -50.74 0.22 41.81
N LEU A 271 -51.86 -0.50 41.75
CA LEU A 271 -52.76 -0.67 40.62
C LEU A 271 -53.88 0.39 40.60
N GLN A 272 -54.06 1.03 39.42
CA GLN A 272 -55.32 1.21 38.65
C GLN A 272 -56.39 2.23 39.13
N PRO A 273 -57.25 2.80 38.22
CA PRO A 273 -57.83 2.12 37.05
C PRO A 273 -57.98 2.86 35.70
N GLU A 274 -57.75 2.04 34.67
CA GLU A 274 -58.43 1.81 33.38
C GLU A 274 -59.65 2.67 32.96
N GLN A 275 -59.61 3.16 31.71
CA GLN A 275 -60.78 3.31 30.82
C GLN A 275 -60.46 2.85 29.37
N THR A 276 -60.81 1.59 29.12
CA THR A 276 -61.58 1.03 27.98
C THR A 276 -61.36 1.50 26.51
N ALA A 277 -60.78 0.56 25.72
CA ALA A 277 -61.30 -0.09 24.49
C ALA A 277 -61.62 0.66 23.16
N LYS A 278 -60.72 0.44 22.16
CA LYS A 278 -60.87 -0.14 20.78
C LYS A 278 -61.91 0.45 19.75
N PRO A 279 -61.89 0.06 18.44
CA PRO A 279 -60.83 0.08 17.40
C PRO A 279 -61.33 0.52 15.96
N GLY A 280 -60.42 0.79 15.01
CA GLY A 280 -60.59 0.37 13.58
C GLY A 280 -60.95 1.36 12.45
N VAL A 281 -60.10 1.33 11.41
CA VAL A 281 -60.36 1.35 9.93
C VAL A 281 -60.50 2.68 9.15
N ALA A 282 -59.45 2.93 8.33
CA ALA A 282 -59.32 3.39 6.92
C ALA A 282 -60.24 4.45 6.26
N GLU A 283 -59.57 5.51 5.73
CA GLU A 283 -59.65 6.23 4.42
C GLU A 283 -61.01 6.71 3.82
N PRO A 284 -61.04 7.62 2.82
CA PRO A 284 -59.97 8.38 2.12
C PRO A 284 -60.28 9.89 1.89
N ALA A 285 -59.32 10.65 1.35
CA ALA A 285 -59.62 11.88 0.59
C ALA A 285 -58.53 12.21 -0.46
N GLN A 286 -58.98 12.14 -1.73
CA GLN A 286 -58.53 12.82 -2.96
C GLN A 286 -58.33 14.34 -2.74
N ALA A 287 -57.81 15.16 -3.64
CA ALA A 287 -56.98 15.14 -4.85
C ALA A 287 -56.85 16.65 -5.20
N ASP A 288 -55.73 17.11 -5.74
CA ASP A 288 -55.70 18.38 -6.48
C ASP A 288 -54.75 18.26 -7.68
N ASP A 289 -55.30 18.62 -8.83
CA ASP A 289 -54.73 18.53 -10.18
C ASP A 289 -53.83 19.73 -10.52
N VAL A 290 -52.63 19.39 -11.01
CA VAL A 290 -51.99 19.80 -12.28
C VAL A 290 -52.10 21.26 -12.76
N ILE A 291 -50.93 21.89 -12.98
CA ILE A 291 -50.66 22.74 -14.16
C ILE A 291 -49.37 22.24 -14.83
N GLU A 292 -49.45 22.16 -16.17
CA GLU A 292 -48.61 21.45 -17.13
C GLU A 292 -47.21 22.05 -17.43
N GLY A 293 -46.35 21.17 -17.98
CA GLY A 293 -45.17 21.48 -18.79
C GLY A 293 -43.86 21.15 -18.05
N GLU A 294 -43.00 20.21 -18.45
CA GLU A 294 -42.71 19.57 -19.72
C GLU A 294 -42.07 18.21 -19.41
N VAL A 295 -42.54 17.15 -20.08
CA VAL A 295 -42.05 15.78 -19.88
C VAL A 295 -40.68 15.63 -20.53
N VAL A 296 -39.59 15.64 -19.75
CA VAL A 296 -38.31 15.11 -20.21
C VAL A 296 -38.20 13.66 -19.76
N ARG A 297 -38.35 12.78 -20.75
CA ARG A 297 -38.15 11.32 -20.63
C ARG A 297 -36.68 11.02 -20.32
N ASP A 298 -36.51 9.95 -19.53
CA ASP A 298 -35.42 8.97 -19.57
C ASP A 298 -33.98 9.46 -19.37
N GLY A 299 -33.34 9.02 -18.27
CA GLY A 299 -31.96 8.51 -18.20
C GLY A 299 -30.78 9.30 -18.80
N SER A 300 -30.99 10.52 -19.28
CA SER A 300 -30.06 11.21 -20.17
C SER A 300 -29.29 12.25 -19.37
N GLN A 301 -27.98 12.04 -19.24
CA GLN A 301 -27.05 13.08 -18.78
C GLN A 301 -27.28 14.34 -19.62
N VAL A 302 -27.59 15.49 -18.99
CA VAL A 302 -27.71 16.76 -19.71
C VAL A 302 -26.36 17.00 -20.41
N PRO A 303 -26.33 17.16 -21.75
CA PRO A 303 -25.07 17.31 -22.47
C PRO A 303 -24.34 18.57 -21.98
N PRO A 304 -22.99 18.54 -21.92
CA PRO A 304 -22.21 19.68 -21.47
C PRO A 304 -22.39 20.88 -22.42
N PRO A 305 -22.58 22.11 -21.90
CA PRO A 305 -22.54 23.32 -22.70
C PRO A 305 -21.24 23.42 -23.51
N ALA A 306 -21.33 23.87 -24.77
CA ALA A 306 -20.22 23.89 -25.73
C ALA A 306 -18.99 24.70 -25.27
N ASP A 307 -19.16 25.62 -24.32
CA ASP A 307 -18.11 26.52 -23.82
C ASP A 307 -17.37 26.00 -22.57
N LEU A 308 -17.73 24.81 -22.05
CA LEU A 308 -17.08 24.24 -20.87
C LEU A 308 -15.90 23.33 -21.24
N SER A 309 -14.74 23.59 -20.64
CA SER A 309 -13.55 22.75 -20.85
C SER A 309 -13.76 21.31 -20.36
N ASP A 310 -13.16 20.34 -21.07
CA ASP A 310 -13.18 18.91 -20.73
C ASP A 310 -12.77 18.60 -19.28
N LYS A 311 -11.88 19.42 -18.71
CA LYS A 311 -11.43 19.27 -17.31
C LYS A 311 -12.56 19.55 -16.33
N VAL A 312 -13.40 20.55 -16.60
CA VAL A 312 -14.53 20.91 -15.74
C VAL A 312 -15.61 19.84 -15.83
N ILE A 313 -15.90 19.35 -17.05
CA ILE A 313 -16.89 18.28 -17.27
C ILE A 313 -16.52 17.02 -16.48
N LYS A 314 -15.25 16.59 -16.56
CA LYS A 314 -14.74 15.45 -15.78
C LYS A 314 -14.83 15.68 -14.26
N LYS A 315 -14.56 16.90 -13.81
CA LYS A 315 -14.64 17.26 -12.39
C LYS A 315 -16.10 17.22 -11.89
N VAL A 316 -17.06 17.69 -12.68
CA VAL A 316 -18.49 17.60 -12.35
C VAL A 316 -18.95 16.15 -12.24
N ALA A 317 -18.57 15.29 -13.21
CA ALA A 317 -18.91 13.87 -13.17
C ALA A 317 -18.38 13.17 -11.91
N GLU A 318 -17.17 13.50 -11.48
CA GLU A 318 -16.58 12.95 -10.25
C GLU A 318 -17.31 13.44 -8.99
N VAL A 319 -17.73 14.72 -8.94
CA VAL A 319 -18.50 15.25 -7.81
C VAL A 319 -19.87 14.57 -7.71
N VAL A 320 -20.56 14.37 -8.84
CA VAL A 320 -21.86 13.67 -8.88
C VAL A 320 -21.70 12.21 -8.44
N ARG A 321 -20.65 11.51 -8.88
CA ARG A 321 -20.36 10.14 -8.47
C ARG A 321 -20.16 10.04 -6.95
N ARG A 322 -19.33 10.91 -6.38
CA ARG A 322 -19.08 10.94 -4.93
C ARG A 322 -20.33 11.25 -4.11
N ALA A 323 -21.14 12.21 -4.56
CA ALA A 323 -22.38 12.57 -3.89
C ALA A 323 -23.37 11.40 -3.85
N ARG A 324 -23.45 10.62 -4.94
CA ARG A 324 -24.25 9.40 -5.02
C ARG A 324 -23.73 8.30 -4.09
N ASP A 325 -22.44 7.98 -4.17
CA ASP A 325 -21.82 6.90 -3.38
C ASP A 325 -21.94 7.16 -1.87
N ALA A 326 -21.81 8.43 -1.46
CA ALA A 326 -21.85 8.83 -0.05
C ALA A 326 -23.24 9.32 0.42
N LYS A 327 -24.28 9.25 -0.42
CA LYS A 327 -25.63 9.78 -0.15
C LYS A 327 -25.64 11.22 0.43
N SER A 328 -24.68 12.05 0.02
CA SER A 328 -24.43 13.38 0.60
C SER A 328 -24.58 14.48 -0.46
N TRP A 329 -25.83 14.78 -0.80
CA TRP A 329 -26.19 15.73 -1.85
C TRP A 329 -26.02 17.21 -1.43
N GLU A 330 -26.39 17.55 -0.20
CA GLU A 330 -26.29 18.93 0.32
C GLU A 330 -24.84 19.44 0.39
N PRO A 331 -23.86 18.67 0.92
CA PRO A 331 -22.46 19.11 0.92
C PRO A 331 -21.89 19.23 -0.50
N ALA A 332 -22.34 18.39 -1.43
CA ALA A 332 -21.91 18.49 -2.83
C ALA A 332 -22.43 19.77 -3.50
N LEU A 333 -23.68 20.17 -3.21
CA LEU A 333 -24.27 21.43 -3.68
C LEU A 333 -23.55 22.65 -3.08
N GLU A 334 -23.22 22.60 -1.80
CA GLU A 334 -22.45 23.66 -1.14
C GLU A 334 -21.04 23.79 -1.74
N TYR A 335 -20.35 22.66 -1.99
CA TYR A 335 -19.03 22.66 -2.61
C TYR A 335 -19.03 23.30 -4.01
N VAL A 336 -20.01 22.96 -4.87
CA VAL A 336 -20.08 23.54 -6.22
C VAL A 336 -20.57 24.99 -6.23
N SER A 337 -21.20 25.47 -5.16
CA SER A 337 -21.65 26.87 -5.05
C SER A 337 -20.49 27.88 -5.13
N THR A 338 -19.29 27.45 -4.73
CA THR A 338 -18.05 28.22 -4.75
C THR A 338 -17.38 28.30 -6.13
N TRP A 339 -17.91 27.60 -7.14
CA TRP A 339 -17.33 27.55 -8.47
C TRP A 339 -17.72 28.77 -9.33
N PRO A 340 -16.96 29.06 -10.41
CA PRO A 340 -17.36 30.06 -11.41
C PRO A 340 -18.76 29.81 -11.95
N VAL A 341 -19.51 30.87 -12.23
CA VAL A 341 -20.96 30.85 -12.54
C VAL A 341 -21.31 29.83 -13.63
N GLU A 342 -20.52 29.78 -14.71
CA GLU A 342 -20.71 28.89 -15.85
C GLU A 342 -20.58 27.40 -15.46
N ALA A 343 -19.55 27.07 -14.68
CA ALA A 343 -19.30 25.71 -14.19
C ALA A 343 -20.28 25.32 -13.08
N ARG A 344 -20.66 26.26 -12.22
CA ARG A 344 -21.59 26.08 -11.11
C ARG A 344 -22.98 25.70 -11.62
N ASN A 345 -23.51 26.43 -12.60
CA ASN A 345 -24.86 26.17 -13.12
C ASN A 345 -24.95 24.75 -13.71
N TYR A 346 -23.96 24.34 -14.50
CA TYR A 346 -23.88 22.99 -15.04
C TYR A 346 -23.76 21.93 -13.93
N ALA A 347 -22.89 22.14 -12.94
CA ALA A 347 -22.69 21.20 -11.84
C ALA A 347 -23.94 21.03 -10.96
N VAL A 348 -24.65 22.13 -10.65
CA VAL A 348 -25.89 22.11 -9.88
C VAL A 348 -27.00 21.34 -10.61
N THR A 349 -27.14 21.54 -11.93
CA THR A 349 -28.11 20.81 -12.74
C THR A 349 -27.84 19.30 -12.71
N GLN A 350 -26.59 18.88 -12.88
CA GLN A 350 -26.20 17.45 -12.85
C GLN A 350 -26.39 16.82 -11.46
N LEU A 351 -26.11 17.56 -10.39
CA LEU A 351 -26.33 17.08 -9.02
C LEU A 351 -27.83 16.92 -8.71
N LYS A 352 -28.66 17.89 -9.09
CA LYS A 352 -30.11 17.82 -8.87
C LYS A 352 -30.75 16.70 -9.70
N SER A 353 -30.34 16.52 -10.95
CA SER A 353 -30.85 15.40 -11.78
C SER A 353 -30.44 14.04 -11.22
N ALA A 354 -29.20 13.91 -10.72
CA ALA A 354 -28.72 12.68 -10.09
C ALA A 354 -29.40 12.40 -8.74
N GLN A 355 -29.66 13.44 -7.94
CA GLN A 355 -30.40 13.34 -6.69
C GLN A 355 -31.85 12.91 -6.93
N TYR A 356 -32.52 13.50 -7.92
CA TYR A 356 -33.88 13.11 -8.32
C TYR A 356 -33.93 11.65 -8.79
N ALA A 357 -32.96 11.22 -9.62
CA ALA A 357 -32.86 9.84 -10.06
C ALA A 357 -32.67 8.88 -8.88
N ALA A 358 -31.81 9.21 -7.91
CA ALA A 358 -31.61 8.40 -6.70
C ALA A 358 -32.89 8.28 -5.87
N HIS A 359 -33.62 9.39 -5.66
CA HIS A 359 -34.90 9.36 -4.94
C HIS A 359 -36.00 8.59 -5.69
N SER A 360 -36.01 8.61 -7.02
CA SER A 360 -36.96 7.85 -7.83
C SER A 360 -36.69 6.33 -7.83
N GLN A 361 -35.46 5.92 -7.51
CA GLN A 361 -35.03 4.51 -7.48
C GLN A 361 -35.09 3.87 -6.08
N GLY A 362 -35.49 4.63 -5.05
CA GLY A 362 -35.73 4.09 -3.71
C GLY A 362 -34.49 3.74 -2.89
N ASP A 363 -33.34 4.37 -3.18
CA ASP A 363 -32.08 4.23 -2.42
C ASP A 363 -31.91 5.26 -1.30
#